data_AF-A0A1V3RB58-F1
#
_entry.id   AF-A0A1V3RB58-F1
#
_cell.length_a   1.000
_cell.length_b   1.000
_cell.length_c   1.000
_cell.angle_alpha   90.00
_cell.angle_beta   90.00
_cell.angle_gamma   90.00
#
_symmetry.space_group_name_H-M   'P 1'
#
loop_
_entity.id
_entity.type
_entity.pdbx_description
1 polymer ?
#
loop_
_entity_poly.entity_id
_entity_poly.type
_entity_poly.pdbx_seq_one_letter_code
_entity_poly.pdbx_strand_id
1 'polypeptide(L)'
;MSFSLAEREDTIIALATPQGVGAIAVIRLSGKDAIKVTNEVFFGKNLENQPSHTIHFGTIRDGEKIIDEVLVSIFKAPKSFTKENVVEISTHGSSYIINQVLKLFIRKGIRPAKPGEFTQRAFLHGQFDLAQAEAVADLIHADSETSHQAALSQMRGGFSSEIQVLRNQLIHFASMIELELDFTEEDVEFASRDDLRVLVERILRIVEELILSFDLGNVIKNGVPTVIAGKPNAGKSTLLNALLNEEKAIVSEIAGTTRDFIEDEISIGGVIFRFIDTAGLRETTDTIEAIGVSRTQEKMKTASLILYLFDLSDTDLIEINRDINKLENLGVPFLKVANKTDKAKENIISELKVKHPDTIFISAGKKENLEGLKSRVLELVNLDKFRTGNTIVTNVRHYDSLTKTRESLLDVLSGLDQEVTNDFLAMDIRRALHYLGDITGEVTTDDLLANIFSKFCIGK
;
A
#
# COMPACT_ATOMS: atom_id res chain seq x y z
N MET A 1 1.71 -19.52 11.87
CA MET A 1 1.15 -20.89 11.66
C MET A 1 1.98 -21.57 10.58
N SER A 2 2.85 -22.50 10.96
CA SER A 2 3.68 -23.27 10.03
C SER A 2 2.81 -24.26 9.23
N PHE A 3 2.90 -24.24 7.90
CA PHE A 3 2.15 -25.15 7.04
C PHE A 3 2.83 -26.52 7.01
N SER A 4 2.04 -27.59 7.07
CA SER A 4 2.59 -28.94 6.84
C SER A 4 2.99 -29.10 5.36
N LEU A 5 3.95 -29.99 5.06
CA LEU A 5 4.32 -30.36 3.68
C LEU A 5 3.10 -30.73 2.81
N ALA A 6 2.09 -31.37 3.40
CA ALA A 6 0.85 -31.73 2.71
C ALA A 6 0.01 -30.52 2.28
N GLU A 7 0.13 -29.43 3.01
CA GLU A 7 -0.61 -28.18 2.84
C GLU A 7 0.03 -27.27 1.77
N ARG A 8 1.26 -27.60 1.33
CA ARG A 8 1.97 -26.96 0.21
C ARG A 8 1.67 -27.59 -1.15
N GLU A 9 1.13 -28.82 -1.19
CA GLU A 9 0.86 -29.55 -2.45
C GLU A 9 -0.63 -29.80 -2.75
N ASP A 10 -1.53 -29.43 -1.83
CA ASP A 10 -2.95 -29.63 -2.04
C ASP A 10 -3.50 -28.67 -3.11
N THR A 11 -4.70 -28.98 -3.61
CA THR A 11 -5.40 -28.09 -4.54
C THR A 11 -6.37 -27.22 -3.78
N ILE A 12 -6.31 -25.91 -4.03
CA ILE A 12 -7.15 -24.90 -3.38
C ILE A 12 -8.17 -24.30 -4.34
N ILE A 13 -9.28 -23.80 -3.77
CA ILE A 13 -10.34 -23.10 -4.51
C ILE A 13 -10.82 -21.85 -3.78
N ALA A 14 -11.13 -20.79 -4.53
CA ALA A 14 -11.87 -19.63 -4.02
C ALA A 14 -12.56 -18.85 -5.14
N LEU A 15 -13.51 -17.98 -4.76
CA LEU A 15 -14.03 -16.92 -5.62
C LEU A 15 -12.94 -15.86 -5.81
N ALA A 16 -12.59 -15.54 -7.07
CA ALA A 16 -11.56 -14.56 -7.41
C ALA A 16 -12.14 -13.17 -7.77
N THR A 17 -13.44 -13.09 -8.03
CA THR A 17 -14.17 -11.82 -8.21
C THR A 17 -14.72 -11.29 -6.88
N PRO A 18 -15.05 -9.99 -6.77
CA PRO A 18 -15.73 -9.44 -5.59
C PRO A 18 -17.03 -10.21 -5.27
N GLN A 19 -17.38 -10.26 -3.98
CA GLN A 19 -18.68 -10.81 -3.57
C GLN A 19 -19.81 -9.88 -4.00
N GLY A 20 -20.90 -10.45 -4.49
CA GLY A 20 -22.08 -9.68 -4.90
C GLY A 20 -22.84 -10.34 -6.04
N VAL A 21 -23.80 -9.60 -6.58
CA VAL A 21 -24.51 -9.97 -7.81
C VAL A 21 -23.80 -9.31 -8.99
N GLY A 22 -23.48 -10.11 -10.02
CA GLY A 22 -22.84 -9.63 -11.23
C GLY A 22 -23.18 -10.49 -12.44
N ALA A 23 -22.79 -10.03 -13.63
CA ALA A 23 -22.95 -10.82 -14.85
C ALA A 23 -22.08 -12.10 -14.81
N ILE A 24 -20.85 -11.96 -14.31
CA ILE A 24 -19.85 -13.04 -14.29
C ILE A 24 -19.22 -13.13 -12.90
N ALA A 25 -18.99 -14.35 -12.44
CA ALA A 25 -18.15 -14.67 -11.29
C ALA A 25 -17.06 -15.66 -11.70
N VAL A 26 -15.83 -15.40 -11.28
CA VAL A 26 -14.69 -16.28 -11.57
C VAL A 26 -14.32 -17.07 -10.33
N ILE A 27 -14.38 -18.39 -10.41
CA ILE A 27 -13.91 -19.31 -9.37
C ILE A 27 -12.57 -19.88 -9.81
N ARG A 28 -11.55 -19.72 -8.99
CA ARG A 28 -10.18 -20.11 -9.31
C ARG A 28 -9.76 -21.32 -8.49
N LEU A 29 -9.13 -22.28 -9.16
CA LEU A 29 -8.44 -23.42 -8.57
C LEU A 29 -6.93 -23.34 -8.85
N SER A 30 -6.10 -23.72 -7.88
CA SER A 30 -4.64 -23.86 -8.04
C SER A 30 -4.14 -25.10 -7.33
N GLY A 31 -3.28 -25.88 -8.00
CA GLY A 31 -2.64 -27.07 -7.42
C GLY A 31 -2.55 -28.22 -8.41
N LYS A 32 -1.86 -29.30 -8.02
CA LYS A 32 -1.57 -30.44 -8.90
C LYS A 32 -2.81 -31.05 -9.57
N ASP A 33 -3.92 -31.11 -8.85
CA ASP A 33 -5.16 -31.77 -9.27
C ASP A 33 -6.19 -30.79 -9.89
N ALA A 34 -5.88 -29.49 -10.01
CA ALA A 34 -6.84 -28.46 -10.44
C ALA A 34 -7.53 -28.79 -11.78
N ILE A 35 -6.75 -29.23 -12.78
CA ILE A 35 -7.26 -29.57 -14.11
C ILE A 35 -8.07 -30.87 -14.06
N LYS A 36 -7.54 -31.89 -13.38
CA LYS A 36 -8.15 -33.22 -13.28
C LYS A 36 -9.52 -33.14 -12.59
N VAL A 37 -9.58 -32.53 -11.41
CA VAL A 37 -10.85 -32.45 -10.66
C VAL A 37 -11.87 -31.56 -11.37
N THR A 38 -11.42 -30.51 -12.07
CA THR A 38 -12.34 -29.72 -12.91
C THR A 38 -12.88 -30.55 -14.09
N ASN A 39 -12.04 -31.36 -14.73
CA ASN A 39 -12.43 -32.24 -15.84
C ASN A 39 -13.50 -33.27 -15.43
N GLU A 40 -13.48 -33.74 -14.18
CA GLU A 40 -14.49 -34.68 -13.67
C GLU A 40 -15.91 -34.10 -13.58
N VAL A 41 -16.03 -32.79 -13.38
CA VAL A 41 -17.33 -32.11 -13.19
C VAL A 41 -17.74 -31.26 -14.38
N PHE A 42 -16.82 -31.05 -15.33
CA PHE A 42 -17.02 -30.27 -16.54
C PHE A 42 -17.44 -31.16 -17.70
N PHE A 43 -18.59 -30.84 -18.29
CA PHE A 43 -19.12 -31.50 -19.47
C PHE A 43 -18.92 -30.59 -20.68
N GLY A 44 -17.89 -30.91 -21.45
CA GLY A 44 -17.45 -30.19 -22.65
C GLY A 44 -16.27 -30.91 -23.29
N LYS A 45 -15.25 -30.17 -23.75
CA LYS A 45 -13.98 -30.79 -24.16
C LYS A 45 -13.25 -31.39 -22.95
N ASN A 46 -12.58 -32.52 -23.13
CA ASN A 46 -11.67 -33.06 -22.12
C ASN A 46 -10.51 -32.09 -21.88
N LEU A 47 -10.51 -31.45 -20.70
CA LEU A 47 -9.60 -30.37 -20.31
C LEU A 47 -8.14 -30.84 -20.20
N GLU A 48 -7.90 -32.10 -19.83
CA GLU A 48 -6.55 -32.65 -19.69
C GLU A 48 -5.80 -32.66 -21.04
N ASN A 49 -6.54 -32.88 -22.12
CA ASN A 49 -6.03 -32.92 -23.50
C ASN A 49 -5.92 -31.54 -24.16
N GLN A 50 -6.39 -30.47 -23.50
CA GLN A 50 -6.34 -29.14 -24.10
C GLN A 50 -4.98 -28.46 -23.87
N PRO A 51 -4.56 -27.55 -24.76
CA PRO A 51 -3.39 -26.71 -24.53
C PRO A 51 -3.54 -25.81 -23.28
N SER A 52 -2.44 -25.19 -22.87
CA SER A 52 -2.46 -24.12 -21.86
C SER A 52 -2.93 -22.81 -22.50
N HIS A 53 -3.48 -21.88 -21.70
CA HIS A 53 -4.00 -20.57 -22.11
C HIS A 53 -5.14 -20.64 -23.13
N THR A 54 -6.01 -21.65 -23.00
CA THR A 54 -7.20 -21.81 -23.84
C THR A 54 -8.46 -21.75 -22.99
N ILE A 55 -9.56 -21.35 -23.63
CA ILE A 55 -10.89 -21.24 -23.03
C ILE A 55 -11.84 -22.26 -23.65
N HIS A 56 -12.67 -22.87 -22.82
CA HIS A 56 -13.57 -23.96 -23.23
C HIS A 56 -14.97 -23.74 -22.68
N PHE A 57 -15.94 -23.74 -23.59
CA PHE A 57 -17.36 -23.70 -23.25
C PHE A 57 -17.88 -25.09 -22.87
N GLY A 58 -18.74 -25.15 -21.87
CA GLY A 58 -19.42 -26.37 -21.44
C GLY A 58 -20.29 -26.12 -20.22
N THR A 59 -20.57 -27.18 -19.46
CA THR A 59 -21.43 -27.11 -18.26
C THR A 59 -20.75 -27.71 -17.05
N ILE A 60 -20.94 -27.11 -15.88
CA ILE A 60 -20.56 -27.74 -14.60
C ILE A 60 -21.78 -28.48 -14.07
N ARG A 61 -21.59 -29.76 -13.68
CA ARG A 61 -22.70 -30.61 -13.20
C ARG A 61 -22.36 -31.31 -11.89
N ASP A 62 -23.40 -31.52 -11.08
CA ASP A 62 -23.39 -32.41 -9.91
C ASP A 62 -24.26 -33.63 -10.22
N GLY A 63 -23.63 -34.71 -10.67
CA GLY A 63 -24.34 -35.84 -11.27
C GLY A 63 -25.07 -35.41 -12.55
N GLU A 64 -26.39 -35.63 -12.60
CA GLU A 64 -27.22 -35.21 -13.73
C GLU A 64 -27.65 -33.74 -13.67
N LYS A 65 -27.53 -33.09 -12.51
CA LYS A 65 -27.96 -31.70 -12.32
C LYS A 65 -26.95 -30.74 -12.91
N ILE A 66 -27.38 -29.96 -13.90
CA ILE A 66 -26.60 -28.82 -14.41
C ILE A 66 -26.63 -27.71 -13.36
N ILE A 67 -25.45 -27.29 -12.91
CA ILE A 67 -25.30 -26.15 -12.00
C ILE A 67 -25.29 -24.86 -12.83
N ASP A 68 -24.48 -24.81 -13.88
CA ASP A 68 -24.35 -23.65 -14.75
C ASP A 68 -23.71 -23.99 -16.10
N GLU A 69 -23.94 -23.13 -17.09
CA GLU A 69 -23.16 -23.05 -18.33
C GLU A 69 -21.97 -22.11 -18.12
N VAL A 70 -20.77 -22.57 -18.43
CA VAL A 70 -19.53 -21.91 -18.00
C VAL A 70 -18.51 -21.79 -19.14
N LEU A 71 -17.58 -20.87 -18.95
CA LEU A 71 -16.30 -20.87 -19.66
C LEU A 71 -15.19 -21.27 -18.70
N VAL A 72 -14.42 -22.29 -19.08
CA VAL A 72 -13.27 -22.78 -18.31
C VAL A 72 -11.97 -22.39 -19.01
N SER A 73 -11.15 -21.59 -18.34
CA SER A 73 -9.79 -21.23 -18.76
C SER A 73 -8.77 -22.13 -18.07
N ILE A 74 -7.78 -22.62 -18.82
CA ILE A 74 -6.78 -23.57 -18.31
C ILE A 74 -5.37 -22.97 -18.40
N PHE A 75 -4.62 -23.03 -17.32
CA PHE A 75 -3.21 -22.64 -17.26
C PHE A 75 -2.38 -23.81 -16.71
N LYS A 76 -1.56 -24.42 -17.56
CA LYS A 76 -0.68 -25.52 -17.17
C LYS A 76 0.63 -25.00 -16.59
N ALA A 77 1.09 -25.61 -15.49
CA ALA A 77 2.37 -25.32 -14.87
C ALA A 77 3.53 -25.40 -15.90
N PRO A 78 4.58 -24.55 -15.78
CA PRO A 78 4.75 -23.45 -14.82
C PRO A 78 4.14 -22.12 -15.29
N LYS A 79 3.39 -22.10 -16.40
CA LYS A 79 2.89 -20.88 -17.03
C LYS A 79 1.53 -20.49 -16.45
N SER A 80 1.51 -20.08 -15.19
CA SER A 80 0.31 -19.62 -14.48
C SER A 80 0.68 -18.62 -13.39
N PHE A 81 -0.31 -17.97 -12.78
CA PHE A 81 -0.06 -17.01 -11.69
C PHE A 81 0.69 -17.64 -10.50
N THR A 82 0.33 -18.85 -10.10
CA THR A 82 0.96 -19.57 -8.98
C THR A 82 2.14 -20.46 -9.40
N LYS A 83 2.47 -20.52 -10.71
CA LYS A 83 3.29 -21.55 -11.36
C LYS A 83 2.80 -22.99 -11.20
N GLU A 84 1.62 -23.21 -10.65
CA GLU A 84 0.98 -24.53 -10.60
C GLU A 84 0.01 -24.72 -11.78
N ASN A 85 -0.66 -25.86 -11.85
CA ASN A 85 -1.85 -25.97 -12.69
C ASN A 85 -2.95 -25.09 -12.09
N VAL A 86 -3.51 -24.19 -12.90
CA VAL A 86 -4.59 -23.28 -12.52
C VAL A 86 -5.75 -23.44 -13.47
N VAL A 87 -6.96 -23.42 -12.90
CA VAL A 87 -8.21 -23.40 -13.67
C VAL A 87 -9.06 -22.24 -13.20
N GLU A 88 -9.62 -21.49 -14.12
CA GLU A 88 -10.58 -20.42 -13.83
C GLU A 88 -11.91 -20.75 -14.48
N ILE A 89 -12.96 -20.84 -13.66
CA ILE A 89 -14.31 -21.17 -14.05
C ILE A 89 -15.14 -19.89 -14.01
N SER A 90 -15.45 -19.34 -15.19
CA SER A 90 -16.34 -18.20 -15.35
C SER A 90 -17.79 -18.70 -15.37
N THR A 91 -18.51 -18.38 -14.32
CA THR A 91 -19.94 -18.70 -14.08
C THR A 91 -20.78 -17.44 -14.18
N HIS A 92 -22.11 -17.58 -14.27
CA HIS A 92 -23.00 -16.46 -14.00
C HIS A 92 -22.85 -15.99 -12.55
N GLY A 93 -22.79 -14.67 -12.33
CA GLY A 93 -22.49 -14.05 -11.03
C GLY A 93 -23.64 -14.08 -10.01
N SER A 94 -24.26 -15.25 -9.82
CA SER A 94 -25.29 -15.49 -8.80
C SER A 94 -24.68 -16.14 -7.57
N SER A 95 -24.97 -15.61 -6.39
CA SER A 95 -24.51 -16.16 -5.11
C SER A 95 -24.93 -17.63 -4.93
N TYR A 96 -26.07 -18.04 -5.48
CA TYR A 96 -26.49 -19.43 -5.45
C TYR A 96 -25.56 -20.32 -6.28
N ILE A 97 -25.27 -19.94 -7.54
CA ILE A 97 -24.41 -20.70 -8.45
C ILE A 97 -23.01 -20.84 -7.87
N ILE A 98 -22.42 -19.72 -7.43
CA ILE A 98 -21.07 -19.68 -6.84
C ILE A 98 -20.98 -20.67 -5.67
N ASN A 99 -21.96 -20.62 -4.75
CA ASN A 99 -21.99 -21.52 -3.60
C ASN A 99 -22.16 -23.00 -3.99
N GLN A 100 -22.94 -23.31 -5.04
CA GLN A 100 -23.09 -24.69 -5.52
C GLN A 100 -21.79 -25.22 -6.12
N VAL A 101 -21.09 -24.41 -6.93
CA VAL A 101 -19.80 -24.79 -7.51
C VAL A 101 -18.75 -25.00 -6.42
N LEU A 102 -18.62 -24.07 -5.46
CA LEU A 102 -17.68 -24.22 -4.35
C LEU A 102 -17.96 -25.50 -3.52
N LYS A 103 -19.23 -25.75 -3.16
CA LYS A 103 -19.62 -26.97 -2.43
C LYS A 103 -19.34 -28.25 -3.22
N LEU A 104 -19.48 -28.23 -4.55
CA LEU A 104 -19.16 -29.36 -5.41
C LEU A 104 -17.67 -29.71 -5.32
N PHE A 105 -16.79 -28.72 -5.49
CA PHE A 105 -15.34 -28.93 -5.40
C PHE A 105 -14.88 -29.32 -3.99
N ILE A 106 -15.46 -28.74 -2.93
CA ILE A 106 -15.15 -29.13 -1.55
C ILE A 106 -15.50 -30.60 -1.30
N ARG A 107 -16.66 -31.08 -1.79
CA ARG A 107 -17.03 -32.51 -1.70
C ARG A 107 -16.09 -33.43 -2.50
N LYS A 108 -15.42 -32.90 -3.52
CA LYS A 108 -14.39 -33.59 -4.31
C LYS A 108 -13.00 -33.55 -3.64
N GLY A 109 -12.89 -33.01 -2.43
CA GLY A 109 -11.64 -32.97 -1.67
C GLY A 109 -10.78 -31.73 -1.91
N ILE A 110 -11.29 -30.72 -2.62
CA ILE A 110 -10.58 -29.45 -2.83
C ILE A 110 -10.75 -28.56 -1.61
N ARG A 111 -9.64 -28.04 -1.06
CA ARG A 111 -9.68 -27.19 0.13
C ARG A 111 -10.01 -25.74 -0.23
N PRO A 112 -10.80 -25.01 0.59
CA PRO A 112 -10.91 -23.56 0.46
C PRO A 112 -9.55 -22.87 0.66
N ALA A 113 -9.22 -21.91 -0.20
CA ALA A 113 -8.02 -21.11 -0.06
C ALA A 113 -8.09 -20.21 1.18
N LYS A 114 -6.95 -20.02 1.87
CA LYS A 114 -6.76 -19.01 2.90
C LYS A 114 -6.59 -17.62 2.24
N PRO A 115 -6.78 -16.51 2.98
CA PRO A 115 -6.47 -15.17 2.48
C PRO A 115 -5.03 -15.08 1.95
N GLY A 116 -4.83 -14.49 0.77
CA GLY A 116 -3.49 -14.34 0.19
C GLY A 116 -2.84 -15.60 -0.36
N GLU A 117 -3.48 -16.78 -0.25
CA GLU A 117 -2.80 -18.05 -0.48
C GLU A 117 -2.35 -18.25 -1.94
N PHE A 118 -3.05 -17.69 -2.93
CA PHE A 118 -2.61 -17.79 -4.33
C PHE A 118 -1.33 -16.98 -4.56
N THR A 119 -1.28 -15.75 -4.05
CA THR A 119 -0.12 -14.86 -4.16
C THR A 119 1.04 -15.41 -3.33
N GLN A 120 0.77 -16.00 -2.16
CA GLN A 120 1.76 -16.70 -1.35
C GLN A 120 2.40 -17.87 -2.12
N ARG A 121 1.60 -18.72 -2.79
CA ARG A 121 2.13 -19.82 -3.62
C ARG A 121 2.95 -19.30 -4.81
N ALA A 122 2.51 -18.21 -5.44
CA ALA A 122 3.27 -17.55 -6.49
C ALA A 122 4.66 -17.11 -6.00
N PHE A 123 4.73 -16.48 -4.83
CA PHE A 123 5.99 -16.11 -4.17
C PHE A 123 6.86 -17.34 -3.87
N LEU A 124 6.31 -18.39 -3.25
CA LEU A 124 7.05 -19.62 -2.90
C LEU A 124 7.60 -20.35 -4.13
N HIS A 125 6.95 -20.25 -5.28
CA HIS A 125 7.45 -20.79 -6.55
C HIS A 125 8.36 -19.81 -7.32
N GLY A 126 8.73 -18.69 -6.71
CA GLY A 126 9.63 -17.68 -7.29
C GLY A 126 9.04 -16.99 -8.52
N GLN A 127 7.72 -16.82 -8.57
CA GLN A 127 7.07 -16.02 -9.62
C GLN A 127 7.39 -14.53 -9.45
N PHE A 128 7.44 -14.08 -8.20
CA PHE A 128 7.78 -12.72 -7.80
C PHE A 128 8.47 -12.77 -6.43
N ASP A 129 9.24 -11.75 -6.08
CA ASP A 129 9.76 -11.54 -4.73
C ASP A 129 8.66 -11.05 -3.76
N LEU A 130 8.97 -10.91 -2.48
CA LEU A 130 7.99 -10.51 -1.46
C LEU A 130 7.51 -9.06 -1.63
N ALA A 131 8.37 -8.15 -2.06
CA ALA A 131 8.00 -6.75 -2.31
C ALA A 131 7.06 -6.65 -3.52
N GLN A 132 7.26 -7.47 -4.55
CA GLN A 132 6.37 -7.59 -5.70
C GLN A 132 5.04 -8.24 -5.31
N ALA A 133 5.05 -9.25 -4.43
CA ALA A 133 3.84 -9.86 -3.89
C ALA A 133 2.99 -8.83 -3.12
N GLU A 134 3.60 -8.01 -2.27
CA GLU A 134 2.93 -6.89 -1.58
C GLU A 134 2.35 -5.88 -2.57
N ALA A 135 3.05 -5.58 -3.67
CA ALA A 135 2.56 -4.68 -4.71
C ALA A 135 1.29 -5.18 -5.41
N VAL A 136 1.03 -6.50 -5.44
CA VAL A 136 -0.23 -7.05 -5.97
C VAL A 136 -1.42 -6.62 -5.11
N ALA A 137 -1.28 -6.63 -3.78
CA ALA A 137 -2.33 -6.11 -2.90
C ALA A 137 -2.51 -4.60 -3.10
N ASP A 138 -1.41 -3.85 -3.11
CA ASP A 138 -1.45 -2.40 -3.27
C ASP A 138 -2.12 -2.00 -4.61
N LEU A 139 -1.89 -2.76 -5.69
CA LEU A 139 -2.52 -2.52 -6.98
C LEU A 139 -4.03 -2.73 -6.97
N ILE A 140 -4.52 -3.70 -6.20
CA ILE A 140 -5.96 -4.01 -6.09
C ILE A 140 -6.67 -2.94 -5.27
N HIS A 141 -6.00 -2.40 -4.25
CA HIS A 141 -6.51 -1.35 -3.35
C HIS A 141 -6.18 0.07 -3.84
N ALA A 142 -5.61 0.23 -5.02
CA ALA A 142 -5.23 1.54 -5.53
C ALA A 142 -6.46 2.38 -5.90
N ASP A 143 -6.74 3.39 -5.08
CA ASP A 143 -7.87 4.32 -5.25
C ASP A 143 -7.49 5.64 -5.96
N SER A 144 -6.22 5.80 -6.32
CA SER A 144 -5.71 6.94 -7.10
C SER A 144 -4.79 6.50 -8.25
N GLU A 145 -4.68 7.33 -9.29
CA GLU A 145 -3.77 7.08 -10.41
C GLU A 145 -2.31 6.98 -9.95
N THR A 146 -1.91 7.80 -8.97
CA THR A 146 -0.55 7.81 -8.42
C THR A 146 -0.23 6.52 -7.66
N SER A 147 -1.15 6.05 -6.81
CA SER A 147 -1.04 4.78 -6.08
C SER A 147 -0.99 3.59 -7.05
N HIS A 148 -1.82 3.62 -8.09
CA HIS A 148 -1.84 2.60 -9.13
C HIS A 148 -0.51 2.51 -9.90
N GLN A 149 0.05 3.65 -10.31
CA GLN A 149 1.34 3.69 -11.01
C GLN A 149 2.50 3.22 -10.12
N ALA A 150 2.51 3.62 -8.84
CA ALA A 150 3.53 3.18 -7.88
C ALA A 150 3.48 1.65 -7.70
N ALA A 151 2.29 1.08 -7.48
CA ALA A 151 2.11 -0.36 -7.34
C ALA A 151 2.51 -1.13 -8.62
N LEU A 152 2.17 -0.62 -9.81
CA LEU A 152 2.60 -1.22 -11.08
C LEU A 152 4.12 -1.22 -11.25
N SER A 153 4.79 -0.12 -10.89
CA SER A 153 6.25 -0.01 -10.97
C SER A 153 6.94 -1.02 -10.05
N GLN A 154 6.46 -1.14 -8.81
CA GLN A 154 6.97 -2.11 -7.84
C GLN A 154 6.70 -3.56 -8.28
N MET A 155 5.49 -3.87 -8.78
CA MET A 155 5.14 -5.20 -9.31
C MET A 155 6.08 -5.62 -10.45
N ARG A 156 6.51 -4.68 -11.30
CA ARG A 156 7.48 -4.93 -12.38
C ARG A 156 8.93 -5.11 -11.93
N GLY A 157 9.19 -5.03 -10.61
CA GLY A 157 10.51 -5.27 -10.02
C GLY A 157 11.30 -4.01 -9.68
N GLY A 158 10.67 -2.82 -9.73
CA GLY A 158 11.20 -1.49 -9.38
C GLY A 158 12.58 -1.45 -8.72
N PHE A 159 12.63 -1.16 -7.41
CA PHE A 159 13.89 -1.12 -6.65
C PHE A 159 14.40 -2.51 -6.29
N SER A 160 13.54 -3.53 -6.28
CA SER A 160 13.95 -4.90 -5.98
C SER A 160 15.08 -5.36 -6.90
N SER A 161 14.99 -5.04 -8.18
CA SER A 161 16.00 -5.40 -9.18
C SER A 161 17.36 -4.74 -8.90
N GLU A 162 17.36 -3.46 -8.54
CA GLU A 162 18.55 -2.70 -8.17
C GLU A 162 19.17 -3.21 -6.86
N ILE A 163 18.35 -3.43 -5.83
CA ILE A 163 18.79 -4.03 -4.56
C ILE A 163 19.40 -5.42 -4.80
N GLN A 164 18.82 -6.24 -5.68
CA GLN A 164 19.33 -7.58 -5.95
C GLN A 164 20.74 -7.57 -6.54
N VAL A 165 21.01 -6.66 -7.49
CA VAL A 165 22.33 -6.52 -8.10
C VAL A 165 23.37 -6.15 -7.05
N LEU A 166 23.05 -5.18 -6.19
CA LEU A 166 23.94 -4.71 -5.13
C LEU A 166 24.17 -5.77 -4.05
N ARG A 167 23.11 -6.48 -3.67
CA ARG A 167 23.16 -7.61 -2.74
C ARG A 167 24.10 -8.70 -3.25
N ASN A 168 23.99 -9.08 -4.52
CA ASN A 168 24.87 -10.10 -5.11
C ASN A 168 26.36 -9.70 -5.05
N GLN A 169 26.65 -8.40 -5.26
CA GLN A 169 28.01 -7.88 -5.11
C GLN A 169 28.47 -7.92 -3.65
N LEU A 170 27.59 -7.58 -2.71
CA LEU A 170 27.90 -7.63 -1.28
C LEU A 170 28.08 -9.06 -0.77
N ILE A 171 27.32 -10.04 -1.29
CA ILE A 171 27.54 -11.47 -1.05
C ILE A 171 28.92 -11.89 -1.55
N HIS A 172 29.29 -11.49 -2.77
CA HIS A 172 30.61 -11.81 -3.32
C HIS A 172 31.74 -11.30 -2.43
N PHE A 173 31.65 -10.05 -1.96
CA PHE A 173 32.61 -9.50 -0.99
C PHE A 173 32.62 -10.25 0.34
N ALA A 174 31.44 -10.56 0.90
CA ALA A 174 31.36 -11.34 2.14
C ALA A 174 32.08 -12.69 1.99
N SER A 175 31.89 -13.38 0.85
CA SER A 175 32.57 -14.64 0.57
C SER A 175 34.08 -14.49 0.42
N MET A 176 34.57 -13.41 -0.20
CA MET A 176 36.02 -13.18 -0.30
C MET A 176 36.65 -12.94 1.07
N ILE A 177 35.99 -12.17 1.93
CA ILE A 177 36.45 -11.91 3.30
C ILE A 177 36.44 -13.20 4.13
N GLU A 178 35.39 -14.03 4.00
CA GLU A 178 35.33 -15.34 4.68
C GLU A 178 36.45 -16.28 4.23
N LEU A 179 36.77 -16.32 2.92
CA LEU A 179 37.91 -17.07 2.42
C LEU A 179 39.24 -16.57 3.00
N GLU A 180 39.44 -15.26 3.08
CA GLU A 180 40.64 -14.69 3.68
C GLU A 180 40.81 -15.09 5.17
N LEU A 181 39.70 -15.17 5.91
CA LEU A 181 39.68 -15.64 7.29
C LEU A 181 39.98 -17.13 7.42
N ASP A 182 39.56 -17.95 6.46
CA ASP A 182 39.84 -19.40 6.44
C ASP A 182 41.31 -19.71 6.05
N PHE A 183 41.97 -18.81 5.32
CA PHE A 183 43.34 -18.98 4.78
C PHE A 183 44.38 -18.00 5.36
N THR A 184 44.22 -17.57 6.62
CA THR A 184 45.13 -16.60 7.26
C THR A 184 46.61 -17.02 7.32
N GLU A 185 46.93 -18.31 7.15
CA GLU A 185 48.31 -18.82 7.13
C GLU A 185 49.03 -18.65 5.78
N GLU A 186 48.29 -18.39 4.69
CA GLU A 186 48.82 -18.37 3.32
C GLU A 186 49.21 -16.97 2.82
N ASP A 187 49.04 -15.91 3.64
CA ASP A 187 49.40 -14.50 3.35
C ASP A 187 48.79 -14.00 2.01
N VAL A 188 47.53 -14.37 1.75
CA VAL A 188 46.79 -14.02 0.52
C VAL A 188 45.70 -13.00 0.83
N GLU A 189 45.77 -11.83 0.19
CA GLU A 189 44.76 -10.78 0.28
C GLU A 189 43.72 -10.97 -0.84
N PHE A 190 42.49 -11.29 -0.45
CA PHE A 190 41.44 -11.70 -1.39
C PHE A 190 40.41 -10.58 -1.65
N ALA A 191 40.24 -9.66 -0.70
CA ALA A 191 39.27 -8.57 -0.78
C ALA A 191 39.94 -7.19 -0.67
N SER A 192 39.81 -6.36 -1.70
CA SER A 192 40.25 -4.96 -1.67
C SER A 192 39.31 -4.13 -0.78
N ARG A 193 39.87 -3.56 0.29
CA ARG A 193 39.17 -2.65 1.21
C ARG A 193 38.63 -1.39 0.52
N ASP A 194 39.37 -0.88 -0.46
CA ASP A 194 38.93 0.28 -1.24
C ASP A 194 37.74 -0.06 -2.14
N ASP A 195 37.75 -1.24 -2.78
CA ASP A 195 36.63 -1.68 -3.61
C ASP A 195 35.38 -1.96 -2.75
N LEU A 196 35.57 -2.49 -1.53
CA LEU A 196 34.48 -2.66 -0.57
C LEU A 196 33.90 -1.30 -0.15
N ARG A 197 34.75 -0.30 0.18
CA ARG A 197 34.29 1.05 0.52
C ARG A 197 33.43 1.65 -0.60
N VAL A 198 33.91 1.59 -1.85
CA VAL A 198 33.18 2.10 -3.02
C VAL A 198 31.83 1.40 -3.19
N LEU A 199 31.78 0.07 -3.01
CA LEU A 199 30.53 -0.67 -3.07
C LEU A 199 29.56 -0.23 -1.95
N VAL A 200 30.04 -0.17 -0.71
CA VAL A 200 29.22 0.20 0.45
C VAL A 200 28.65 1.60 0.31
N GLU A 201 29.46 2.59 -0.10
CA GLU A 201 29.01 3.96 -0.36
C GLU A 201 27.94 4.02 -1.46
N ARG A 202 28.09 3.21 -2.53
CA ARG A 202 27.07 3.11 -3.58
C ARG A 202 25.76 2.55 -3.05
N ILE A 203 25.81 1.49 -2.23
CA ILE A 203 24.61 0.90 -1.62
C ILE A 203 23.96 1.91 -0.69
N LEU A 204 24.76 2.58 0.15
CA LEU A 204 24.29 3.56 1.12
C LEU A 204 23.51 4.69 0.44
N ARG A 205 24.03 5.23 -0.67
CA ARG A 205 23.36 6.27 -1.46
C ARG A 205 21.97 5.82 -1.93
N ILE A 206 21.86 4.63 -2.49
CA ILE A 206 20.59 4.09 -2.98
C ILE A 206 19.62 3.85 -1.82
N VAL A 207 20.11 3.27 -0.72
CA VAL A 207 19.31 3.06 0.50
C VAL A 207 18.80 4.37 1.07
N GLU A 208 19.62 5.43 1.12
CA GLU A 208 19.22 6.74 1.59
C GLU A 208 18.18 7.41 0.67
N GLU A 209 18.35 7.32 -0.64
CA GLU A 209 17.35 7.80 -1.61
C GLU A 209 16.00 7.08 -1.43
N LEU A 210 16.03 5.76 -1.19
CA LEU A 210 14.83 4.97 -0.92
C LEU A 210 14.17 5.32 0.43
N ILE A 211 14.95 5.50 1.51
CA ILE A 211 14.46 5.95 2.82
C ILE A 211 13.79 7.32 2.70
N LEU A 212 14.42 8.26 1.99
CA LEU A 212 13.86 9.61 1.78
C LEU A 212 12.58 9.60 0.95
N SER A 213 12.41 8.61 0.08
CA SER A 213 11.17 8.45 -0.70
C SER A 213 9.99 7.90 0.12
N PHE A 214 10.23 7.38 1.33
CA PHE A 214 9.18 6.73 2.13
C PHE A 214 8.07 7.67 2.56
N ASP A 215 8.38 8.89 2.99
CA ASP A 215 7.36 9.85 3.40
C ASP A 215 6.38 10.16 2.24
N LEU A 216 6.94 10.28 1.04
CA LEU A 216 6.17 10.45 -0.20
C LEU A 216 5.35 9.20 -0.52
N GLY A 217 5.96 8.01 -0.45
CA GLY A 217 5.27 6.74 -0.71
C GLY A 217 4.16 6.44 0.28
N ASN A 218 4.33 6.82 1.55
CA ASN A 218 3.31 6.73 2.58
C ASN A 218 2.12 7.64 2.25
N VAL A 219 2.35 8.86 1.77
CA VAL A 219 1.28 9.75 1.30
C VAL A 219 0.57 9.18 0.07
N ILE A 220 1.28 8.56 -0.86
CA ILE A 220 0.68 7.93 -2.04
C ILE A 220 -0.19 6.73 -1.65
N LYS A 221 0.30 5.88 -0.76
CA LYS A 221 -0.36 4.63 -0.37
C LYS A 221 -1.53 4.87 0.57
N ASN A 222 -1.30 5.67 1.60
CA ASN A 222 -2.26 5.85 2.70
C ASN A 222 -3.03 7.17 2.55
N GLY A 223 -2.62 8.10 1.69
CA GLY A 223 -3.22 9.43 1.65
C GLY A 223 -2.73 10.34 2.78
N VAL A 224 -2.94 11.64 2.62
CA VAL A 224 -2.55 12.69 3.57
C VAL A 224 -3.57 12.78 4.70
N PRO A 225 -3.22 12.41 5.95
CA PRO A 225 -4.08 12.63 7.10
C PRO A 225 -4.28 14.14 7.30
N THR A 226 -5.51 14.59 7.11
CA THR A 226 -5.88 16.01 7.06
C THR A 226 -6.94 16.32 8.11
N VAL A 227 -6.72 17.38 8.89
CA VAL A 227 -7.67 17.85 9.90
C VAL A 227 -8.22 19.21 9.50
N ILE A 228 -9.55 19.39 9.53
CA ILE A 228 -10.17 20.71 9.42
C ILE A 228 -10.35 21.28 10.83
N ALA A 229 -9.49 22.21 11.21
CA ALA A 229 -9.55 22.89 12.50
C ALA A 229 -10.33 24.20 12.37
N GLY A 230 -10.99 24.64 13.44
CA GLY A 230 -11.71 25.91 13.45
C GLY A 230 -12.86 25.92 14.46
N LYS A 231 -13.34 27.11 14.79
CA LYS A 231 -14.48 27.30 15.71
C LYS A 231 -15.75 26.56 15.28
N PRO A 232 -16.69 26.30 16.20
CA PRO A 232 -18.07 26.00 15.84
C PRO A 232 -18.59 27.00 14.79
N ASN A 233 -19.40 26.54 13.84
CA ASN A 233 -20.00 27.35 12.78
C ASN A 233 -19.04 28.04 11.78
N ALA A 234 -17.72 27.80 11.85
CA ALA A 234 -16.75 28.28 10.85
C ALA A 234 -17.00 27.77 9.42
N GLY A 235 -17.92 26.81 9.25
CA GLY A 235 -18.31 26.24 7.97
C GLY A 235 -17.49 25.00 7.58
N LYS A 236 -16.90 24.30 8.55
CA LYS A 236 -16.07 23.10 8.34
C LYS A 236 -16.82 21.99 7.59
N SER A 237 -18.04 21.69 8.02
CA SER A 237 -18.94 20.70 7.39
C SER A 237 -19.35 21.13 5.99
N THR A 238 -19.62 22.43 5.81
CA THR A 238 -19.96 23.00 4.49
C THR A 238 -18.80 22.87 3.52
N LEU A 239 -17.57 23.13 3.97
CA LEU A 239 -16.36 22.96 3.18
C LEU A 239 -16.15 21.49 2.81
N LEU A 240 -16.21 20.58 3.79
CA LEU A 240 -16.04 19.15 3.55
C LEU A 240 -17.06 18.63 2.53
N ASN A 241 -18.35 18.98 2.69
CA ASN A 241 -19.40 18.60 1.75
C ASN A 241 -19.22 19.25 0.37
N ALA A 242 -18.71 20.48 0.30
CA ALA A 242 -18.45 21.13 -0.98
C ALA A 242 -17.33 20.40 -1.74
N LEU A 243 -16.25 20.01 -1.05
CA LEU A 243 -15.15 19.24 -1.61
C LEU A 243 -15.59 17.82 -2.01
N LEU A 244 -16.38 17.13 -1.17
CA LEU A 244 -16.90 15.78 -1.45
C LEU A 244 -17.88 15.71 -2.63
N ASN A 245 -18.59 16.80 -2.94
CA ASN A 245 -19.56 16.84 -4.04
C ASN A 245 -18.94 17.27 -5.38
N GLU A 246 -17.78 17.94 -5.36
CA GLU A 246 -17.05 18.29 -6.58
C GLU A 246 -16.11 17.18 -7.03
N GLU A 247 -15.46 16.51 -6.08
CA GLU A 247 -14.65 15.33 -6.34
C GLU A 247 -15.52 14.07 -6.24
N LYS A 248 -15.12 12.97 -6.88
CA LYS A 248 -15.70 11.67 -6.54
C LYS A 248 -15.31 11.37 -5.09
N ALA A 249 -16.22 11.55 -4.14
CA ALA A 249 -16.10 10.91 -2.84
C ALA A 249 -15.89 9.41 -3.11
N ILE A 250 -14.72 8.89 -2.73
CA ILE A 250 -14.42 7.46 -2.84
C ILE A 250 -15.14 6.81 -1.67
N VAL A 251 -16.47 6.75 -1.76
CA VAL A 251 -17.27 6.00 -0.81
C VAL A 251 -17.05 4.54 -1.18
N SER A 252 -16.25 3.84 -0.39
CA SER A 252 -16.19 2.39 -0.46
C SER A 252 -17.53 1.84 0.03
N GLU A 253 -18.49 1.64 -0.88
CA GLU A 253 -19.77 0.99 -0.60
C GLU A 253 -19.62 -0.54 -0.49
N ILE A 254 -18.56 -1.03 0.16
CA ILE A 254 -18.42 -2.46 0.45
C ILE A 254 -18.91 -2.71 1.88
N ALA A 255 -20.17 -3.13 2.00
CA ALA A 255 -20.73 -3.59 3.27
C ALA A 255 -19.91 -4.78 3.80
N GLY A 256 -19.19 -4.58 4.92
CA GLY A 256 -18.51 -5.66 5.64
C GLY A 256 -16.98 -5.59 5.72
N THR A 257 -16.33 -4.51 5.29
CA THR A 257 -14.90 -4.31 5.61
C THR A 257 -14.77 -3.73 7.03
N THR A 258 -14.37 -4.56 7.98
CA THR A 258 -14.01 -4.08 9.31
C THR A 258 -12.62 -3.46 9.32
N ARG A 259 -12.50 -2.36 10.09
CA ARG A 259 -11.29 -1.65 10.61
C ARG A 259 -10.85 -0.47 9.75
N ASP A 260 -10.92 0.79 10.14
CA ASP A 260 -11.22 1.46 11.41
C ASP A 260 -11.61 2.92 11.05
N PHE A 261 -12.60 3.50 11.73
CA PHE A 261 -13.11 4.88 11.58
C PHE A 261 -13.62 5.29 10.19
N ILE A 262 -14.83 5.86 10.14
CA ILE A 262 -15.37 6.51 8.94
C ILE A 262 -14.55 7.80 8.73
N GLU A 263 -13.40 7.69 8.08
CA GLU A 263 -12.65 8.81 7.51
C GLU A 263 -13.24 9.12 6.13
N ASP A 264 -13.43 10.40 5.82
CA ASP A 264 -13.87 10.81 4.50
C ASP A 264 -12.62 11.02 3.62
N GLU A 265 -12.55 10.33 2.49
CA GLU A 265 -11.43 10.40 1.57
C GLU A 265 -11.78 11.23 0.33
N ILE A 266 -10.89 12.16 -0.04
CA ILE A 266 -11.04 13.01 -1.22
C ILE A 266 -9.78 12.92 -2.06
N SER A 267 -9.91 12.59 -3.35
CA SER A 267 -8.81 12.69 -4.31
C SER A 267 -8.73 14.11 -4.86
N ILE A 268 -7.66 14.84 -4.53
CA ILE A 268 -7.38 16.18 -5.07
C ILE A 268 -6.11 16.08 -5.91
N GLY A 269 -6.18 16.38 -7.21
CA GLY A 269 -5.01 16.31 -8.11
C GLY A 269 -4.31 14.93 -8.16
N GLY A 270 -5.04 13.85 -7.90
CA GLY A 270 -4.52 12.48 -7.86
C GLY A 270 -3.86 12.06 -6.54
N VAL A 271 -3.92 12.90 -5.50
CA VAL A 271 -3.47 12.58 -4.14
C VAL A 271 -4.70 12.40 -3.23
N ILE A 272 -4.71 11.33 -2.44
CA ILE A 272 -5.79 11.05 -1.49
C ILE A 272 -5.57 11.90 -0.23
N PHE A 273 -6.58 12.63 0.20
CA PHE A 273 -6.62 13.35 1.48
C PHE A 273 -7.65 12.66 2.36
N ARG A 274 -7.19 12.12 3.50
CA ARG A 274 -8.05 11.46 4.49
C ARG A 274 -8.43 12.45 5.57
N PHE A 275 -9.70 12.81 5.63
CA PHE A 275 -10.20 13.74 6.63
C PHE A 275 -10.49 13.01 7.93
N ILE A 276 -9.66 13.26 8.94
CA ILE A 276 -9.78 12.62 10.24
C ILE A 276 -10.84 13.36 11.07
N ASP A 277 -11.75 12.61 11.71
CA ASP A 277 -12.76 13.12 12.66
C ASP A 277 -13.96 13.85 12.03
N THR A 278 -14.52 13.33 10.94
CA THR A 278 -15.68 13.94 10.29
C THR A 278 -17.00 13.74 11.04
N ALA A 279 -17.06 12.88 12.06
CA ALA A 279 -18.22 12.73 12.94
C ALA A 279 -18.56 14.04 13.68
N GLY A 280 -17.55 14.78 14.16
CA GLY A 280 -17.73 16.13 14.72
C GLY A 280 -17.99 17.23 13.68
N LEU A 281 -17.86 16.89 12.39
CA LEU A 281 -18.23 17.75 11.26
C LEU A 281 -19.65 17.43 10.75
N ARG A 282 -20.17 16.21 10.91
CA ARG A 282 -21.49 15.81 10.40
C ARG A 282 -22.62 15.99 11.41
N GLU A 283 -22.35 15.93 12.72
CA GLU A 283 -23.36 16.20 13.74
C GLU A 283 -23.43 17.71 14.05
N THR A 284 -24.59 18.30 13.75
CA THR A 284 -24.96 19.62 14.22
C THR A 284 -26.02 19.51 15.31
N THR A 285 -25.93 20.41 16.29
CA THR A 285 -26.95 20.90 17.23
C THR A 285 -27.09 20.40 18.68
N ASP A 286 -26.32 19.44 19.23
CA ASP A 286 -26.44 19.19 20.69
C ASP A 286 -25.17 18.74 21.44
N THR A 287 -24.90 19.48 22.52
CA THR A 287 -24.15 19.23 23.77
C THR A 287 -23.19 18.04 23.90
N ILE A 288 -22.08 17.98 23.15
CA ILE A 288 -20.88 17.21 23.55
C ILE A 288 -19.60 18.04 23.29
N GLU A 289 -19.49 19.23 23.90
CA GLU A 289 -18.49 20.24 23.51
C GLU A 289 -17.17 20.27 24.30
N ALA A 290 -16.95 19.38 25.27
CA ALA A 290 -15.64 19.27 25.94
C ALA A 290 -14.78 18.11 25.38
N ILE A 291 -15.42 17.03 24.92
CA ILE A 291 -14.74 15.81 24.43
C ILE A 291 -14.20 16.02 23.01
N GLY A 292 -14.87 16.85 22.19
CA GLY A 292 -14.43 17.21 20.84
C GLY A 292 -13.10 17.97 20.83
N VAL A 293 -12.93 18.99 21.70
CA VAL A 293 -11.74 19.86 21.69
C VAL A 293 -10.45 19.10 22.05
N SER A 294 -10.49 18.21 23.05
CA SER A 294 -9.32 17.41 23.44
C SER A 294 -8.94 16.38 22.37
N ARG A 295 -9.94 15.74 21.74
CA ARG A 295 -9.72 14.78 20.65
C ARG A 295 -9.19 15.46 19.39
N THR A 296 -9.70 16.64 19.03
CA THR A 296 -9.17 17.38 17.88
C THR A 296 -7.73 17.82 18.13
N GLN A 297 -7.34 18.21 19.35
CA GLN A 297 -5.93 18.54 19.66
C GLN A 297 -4.98 17.34 19.55
N GLU A 298 -5.39 16.16 20.02
CA GLU A 298 -4.60 14.93 19.85
C GLU A 298 -4.47 14.55 18.36
N LYS A 299 -5.57 14.64 17.61
CA LYS A 299 -5.57 14.38 16.16
C LYS A 299 -4.79 15.40 15.35
N MET A 300 -4.77 16.67 15.77
CA MET A 300 -3.94 17.70 15.15
C MET A 300 -2.45 17.37 15.27
N LYS A 301 -2.01 16.71 16.35
CA LYS A 301 -0.60 16.27 16.50
C LYS A 301 -0.22 15.12 15.58
N THR A 302 -1.19 14.30 15.17
CA THR A 302 -0.97 13.15 14.28
C THR A 302 -1.31 13.47 12.83
N ALA A 303 -1.82 14.66 12.53
CA ALA A 303 -2.15 15.11 11.18
C ALA A 303 -0.87 15.47 10.41
N SER A 304 -0.87 15.23 9.10
CA SER A 304 0.19 15.71 8.21
C SER A 304 -0.15 17.09 7.62
N LEU A 305 -1.42 17.48 7.62
CA LEU A 305 -1.89 18.78 7.19
C LEU A 305 -3.08 19.25 8.04
N ILE A 306 -3.08 20.53 8.43
CA ILE A 306 -4.21 21.16 9.11
C ILE A 306 -4.81 22.25 8.19
N LEU A 307 -6.10 22.16 7.88
CA LEU A 307 -6.85 23.26 7.28
C LEU A 307 -7.48 24.08 8.41
N TYR A 308 -6.88 25.23 8.74
CA TYR A 308 -7.40 26.12 9.76
C TYR A 308 -8.46 27.06 9.16
N LEU A 309 -9.72 26.74 9.41
CA LEU A 309 -10.89 27.43 8.90
C LEU A 309 -11.45 28.42 9.92
N PHE A 310 -11.59 29.69 9.53
CA PHE A 310 -12.22 30.72 10.36
C PHE A 310 -13.25 31.55 9.58
N ASP A 311 -14.24 32.07 10.30
CA ASP A 311 -15.38 32.80 9.73
C ASP A 311 -15.10 34.30 9.69
N LEU A 312 -15.13 34.89 8.49
CA LEU A 312 -14.92 36.33 8.32
C LEU A 312 -16.07 37.22 8.81
N SER A 313 -17.23 36.65 9.12
CA SER A 313 -18.40 37.40 9.61
C SER A 313 -18.41 37.60 11.13
N ASP A 314 -17.69 36.76 11.89
CA ASP A 314 -17.83 36.65 13.36
C ASP A 314 -16.49 36.49 14.10
N THR A 315 -15.34 36.50 13.41
CA THR A 315 -14.02 36.30 14.03
C THR A 315 -13.20 37.59 14.04
N ASP A 316 -12.66 37.95 15.21
CA ASP A 316 -11.73 39.07 15.36
C ASP A 316 -10.27 38.64 15.10
N LEU A 317 -9.45 39.57 14.60
CA LEU A 317 -8.05 39.37 14.24
C LEU A 317 -7.18 38.92 15.42
N ILE A 318 -7.48 39.42 16.63
CA ILE A 318 -6.74 39.04 17.84
C ILE A 318 -6.84 37.52 18.08
N GLU A 319 -8.02 36.97 17.84
CA GLU A 319 -8.29 35.56 18.05
C GLU A 319 -7.70 34.69 16.94
N ILE A 320 -7.82 35.13 15.69
CA ILE A 320 -7.15 34.48 14.55
C ILE A 320 -5.65 34.35 14.82
N ASN A 321 -4.99 35.42 15.28
CA ASN A 321 -3.57 35.40 15.61
C ASN A 321 -3.26 34.47 16.78
N ARG A 322 -4.11 34.43 17.81
CA ARG A 322 -3.94 33.54 18.95
C ARG A 322 -3.96 32.07 18.53
N ASP A 323 -4.89 31.70 17.65
CA ASP A 323 -5.02 30.32 17.19
C ASP A 323 -3.92 29.95 16.19
N ILE A 324 -3.49 30.86 15.32
CA ILE A 324 -2.30 30.69 14.47
C ILE A 324 -1.06 30.41 15.32
N ASN A 325 -0.82 31.20 16.37
CA ASN A 325 0.32 30.97 17.27
C ASN A 325 0.26 29.60 17.95
N LYS A 326 -0.94 29.09 18.28
CA LYS A 326 -1.08 27.72 18.83
C LYS A 326 -0.71 26.67 17.78
N LEU A 327 -1.15 26.84 16.54
CA LEU A 327 -0.87 25.90 15.45
C LEU A 327 0.62 25.90 15.08
N GLU A 328 1.27 27.05 15.06
CA GLU A 328 2.72 27.16 14.85
C GLU A 328 3.50 26.38 15.93
N ASN A 329 3.08 26.43 17.18
CA ASN A 329 3.69 25.68 18.27
C ASN A 329 3.48 24.15 18.18
N LEU A 330 2.54 23.67 17.36
CA LEU A 330 2.36 22.23 17.11
C LEU A 330 3.40 21.67 16.14
N GLY A 331 4.05 22.50 15.33
CA GLY A 331 5.04 22.07 14.34
C GLY A 331 4.45 21.29 13.15
N VAL A 332 3.12 21.25 13.02
CA VAL A 332 2.42 20.56 11.92
C VAL A 332 2.12 21.57 10.79
N PRO A 333 2.37 21.24 9.51
CA PRO A 333 2.00 22.11 8.40
C PRO A 333 0.51 22.47 8.42
N PHE A 334 0.19 23.76 8.29
CA PHE A 334 -1.20 24.23 8.26
C PHE A 334 -1.45 25.27 7.18
N LEU A 335 -2.67 25.27 6.64
CA LEU A 335 -3.17 26.24 5.68
C LEU A 335 -4.26 27.09 6.32
N LYS A 336 -4.11 28.42 6.23
CA LYS A 336 -5.09 29.40 6.71
C LYS A 336 -6.21 29.56 5.67
N VAL A 337 -7.43 29.27 6.06
CA VAL A 337 -8.62 29.32 5.19
C VAL A 337 -9.67 30.26 5.79
N ALA A 338 -9.85 31.41 5.17
CA ALA A 338 -10.83 32.41 5.55
C ALA A 338 -12.15 32.15 4.81
N ASN A 339 -13.19 31.72 5.54
CA ASN A 339 -14.48 31.32 4.97
C ASN A 339 -15.54 32.44 5.09
N LYS A 340 -16.63 32.28 4.32
CA LYS A 340 -17.77 33.20 4.25
C LYS A 340 -17.37 34.59 3.75
N THR A 341 -16.51 34.65 2.73
CA THR A 341 -16.12 35.90 2.05
C THR A 341 -17.32 36.70 1.55
N ASP A 342 -18.42 36.03 1.23
CA ASP A 342 -19.71 36.63 0.83
C ASP A 342 -20.36 37.49 1.93
N LYS A 343 -19.92 37.36 3.19
CA LYS A 343 -20.45 38.09 4.36
C LYS A 343 -19.40 38.94 5.07
N ALA A 344 -18.19 39.00 4.52
CA ALA A 344 -17.05 39.65 5.13
C ALA A 344 -17.07 41.17 4.91
N LYS A 345 -16.52 41.93 5.87
CA LYS A 345 -16.26 43.35 5.69
C LYS A 345 -14.93 43.56 4.95
N GLU A 346 -14.90 44.48 3.97
CA GLU A 346 -13.71 44.72 3.13
C GLU A 346 -12.45 45.13 3.92
N ASN A 347 -12.61 45.82 5.04
CA ASN A 347 -11.50 46.21 5.90
C ASN A 347 -10.78 45.01 6.53
N ILE A 348 -11.54 44.00 6.99
CA ILE A 348 -10.98 42.78 7.59
C ILE A 348 -10.21 41.97 6.54
N ILE A 349 -10.76 41.84 5.33
CA ILE A 349 -10.08 41.15 4.21
C ILE A 349 -8.75 41.84 3.89
N SER A 350 -8.78 43.17 3.78
CA SER A 350 -7.60 43.98 3.44
C SER A 350 -6.50 43.83 4.49
N GLU A 351 -6.86 43.86 5.77
CA GLU A 351 -5.91 43.70 6.88
C GLU A 351 -5.33 42.28 6.96
N LEU A 352 -6.16 41.24 6.72
CA LEU A 352 -5.71 39.85 6.66
C LEU A 352 -4.74 39.60 5.50
N LYS A 353 -5.00 40.19 4.31
CA LYS A 353 -4.09 40.06 3.17
C LYS A 353 -2.69 40.63 3.45
N VAL A 354 -2.60 41.69 4.28
CA VAL A 354 -1.32 42.29 4.66
C VAL A 354 -0.62 41.47 5.74
N LYS A 355 -1.34 41.06 6.79
CA LYS A 355 -0.76 40.34 7.94
C LYS A 355 -0.50 38.86 7.67
N HIS A 356 -1.31 38.24 6.82
CA HIS A 356 -1.29 36.81 6.52
C HIS A 356 -1.47 36.58 5.01
N PRO A 357 -0.45 36.92 4.20
CA PRO A 357 -0.55 36.86 2.73
C PRO A 357 -0.88 35.46 2.19
N ASP A 358 -0.49 34.40 2.89
CA ASP A 358 -0.74 33.01 2.50
C ASP A 358 -2.17 32.50 2.81
N THR A 359 -3.07 33.39 3.24
CA THR A 359 -4.46 33.02 3.56
C THR A 359 -5.27 32.81 2.29
N ILE A 360 -5.97 31.67 2.20
CA ILE A 360 -6.91 31.40 1.12
C ILE A 360 -8.30 31.88 1.53
N PHE A 361 -8.90 32.73 0.70
CA PHE A 361 -10.23 33.29 0.92
C PHE A 361 -11.26 32.51 0.11
N ILE A 362 -12.27 31.95 0.77
CA ILE A 362 -13.31 31.12 0.13
C ILE A 362 -14.72 31.49 0.61
N SER A 363 -15.72 31.12 -0.19
CA SER A 363 -17.08 30.92 0.30
C SER A 363 -17.50 29.48 0.05
N ALA A 364 -17.35 28.62 1.07
CA ALA A 364 -17.71 27.20 0.96
C ALA A 364 -19.20 27.00 0.61
N GLY A 365 -20.08 27.86 1.14
CA GLY A 365 -21.52 27.80 0.86
C GLY A 365 -21.91 28.22 -0.56
N LYS A 366 -21.11 29.08 -1.20
CA LYS A 366 -21.29 29.51 -2.60
C LYS A 366 -20.40 28.74 -3.58
N LYS A 367 -19.53 27.87 -3.08
CA LYS A 367 -18.48 27.16 -3.84
C LYS A 367 -17.53 28.11 -4.57
N GLU A 368 -17.22 29.26 -3.97
CA GLU A 368 -16.30 30.23 -4.55
C GLU A 368 -14.86 29.95 -4.10
N ASN A 369 -13.94 29.98 -5.06
CA ASN A 369 -12.50 29.81 -4.88
C ASN A 369 -12.07 28.47 -4.24
N LEU A 370 -12.86 27.41 -4.42
CA LEU A 370 -12.47 26.07 -3.98
C LEU A 370 -11.28 25.52 -4.79
N GLU A 371 -11.17 25.85 -6.08
CA GLU A 371 -10.02 25.49 -6.90
C GLU A 371 -8.70 26.14 -6.42
N GLY A 372 -8.76 27.38 -5.95
CA GLY A 372 -7.61 28.04 -5.33
C GLY A 372 -7.16 27.36 -4.05
N LEU A 373 -8.12 26.91 -3.22
CA LEU A 373 -7.84 26.08 -2.05
C LEU A 373 -7.18 24.75 -2.44
N LYS A 374 -7.75 24.03 -3.40
CA LYS A 374 -7.20 22.75 -3.89
C LYS A 374 -5.76 22.92 -4.38
N SER A 375 -5.51 23.94 -5.19
CA SER A 375 -4.17 24.23 -5.73
C SER A 375 -3.16 24.47 -4.62
N ARG A 376 -3.53 25.24 -3.60
CA ARG A 376 -2.64 25.54 -2.48
C ARG A 376 -2.39 24.34 -1.56
N VAL A 377 -3.41 23.50 -1.35
CA VAL A 377 -3.27 22.24 -0.61
C VAL A 377 -2.30 21.30 -1.33
N LEU A 378 -2.37 21.22 -2.65
CA LEU A 378 -1.45 20.41 -3.46
C LEU A 378 0.00 20.95 -3.43
N GLU A 379 0.19 22.26 -3.46
CA GLU A 379 1.51 22.89 -3.31
C GLU A 379 2.15 22.57 -1.96
N LEU A 380 1.38 22.60 -0.87
CA LEU A 380 1.88 22.31 0.48
C LEU A 380 2.30 20.84 0.65
N VAL A 381 1.60 19.92 -0.02
CA VAL A 381 1.98 18.50 -0.05
C VAL A 381 3.17 18.25 -0.99
N ASN A 382 3.60 19.27 -1.73
CA ASN A 382 4.84 19.29 -2.52
C ASN A 382 4.82 18.30 -3.70
N LEU A 383 3.79 18.43 -4.55
CA LEU A 383 3.58 17.64 -5.77
C LEU A 383 4.78 17.55 -6.73
N ASP A 384 5.73 18.49 -6.67
CA ASP A 384 6.91 18.45 -7.54
C ASP A 384 7.79 17.22 -7.28
N LYS A 385 7.76 16.65 -6.07
CA LYS A 385 8.38 15.35 -5.78
C LYS A 385 7.57 14.14 -6.28
N PHE A 386 6.27 14.30 -6.53
CA PHE A 386 5.39 13.22 -7.02
C PHE A 386 5.57 12.94 -8.51
N ARG A 387 6.14 13.89 -9.26
CA ARG A 387 6.29 13.81 -10.73
C ARG A 387 7.58 13.15 -11.19
N THR A 388 8.56 13.00 -10.31
CA THR A 388 9.79 12.28 -10.63
C THR A 388 9.46 10.80 -10.63
N GLY A 389 9.58 10.13 -11.77
CA GLY A 389 9.46 8.67 -11.93
C GLY A 389 10.55 7.87 -11.22
N ASN A 390 10.96 8.34 -10.04
CA ASN A 390 11.89 7.71 -9.15
C ASN A 390 11.19 6.56 -8.45
N THR A 391 11.98 5.58 -8.02
CA THR A 391 11.47 4.44 -7.29
C THR A 391 11.02 4.85 -5.89
N ILE A 392 9.79 4.51 -5.51
CA ILE A 392 9.17 4.95 -4.24
C ILE A 392 8.97 3.76 -3.32
N VAL A 393 9.36 3.92 -2.05
CA VAL A 393 9.06 2.95 -0.99
C VAL A 393 7.73 3.30 -0.34
N THR A 394 6.76 2.38 -0.35
CA THR A 394 5.42 2.63 0.21
C THR A 394 5.14 1.89 1.52
N ASN A 395 5.97 0.91 1.89
CA ASN A 395 5.73 0.02 3.03
C ASN A 395 6.67 0.34 4.20
N VAL A 396 6.12 0.54 5.40
CA VAL A 396 6.88 0.73 6.65
C VAL A 396 7.87 -0.42 6.90
N ARG A 397 7.51 -1.65 6.52
CA ARG A 397 8.40 -2.81 6.61
C ARG A 397 9.69 -2.60 5.82
N HIS A 398 9.57 -2.10 4.59
CA HIS A 398 10.74 -1.79 3.77
C HIS A 398 11.55 -0.65 4.37
N TYR A 399 10.89 0.39 4.88
CA TYR A 399 11.57 1.50 5.54
C TYR A 399 12.40 1.05 6.76
N ASP A 400 11.84 0.19 7.61
CA ASP A 400 12.55 -0.37 8.77
C ASP A 400 13.77 -1.21 8.33
N SER A 401 13.58 -2.14 7.39
CA SER A 401 14.68 -2.93 6.82
C SER A 401 15.77 -2.05 6.20
N LEU A 402 15.40 -1.05 5.40
CA LEU A 402 16.35 -0.11 4.79
C LEU A 402 17.10 0.71 5.84
N THR A 403 16.43 1.16 6.90
CA THR A 403 17.07 1.92 7.99
C THR A 403 18.10 1.06 8.71
N LYS A 404 17.76 -0.19 9.02
CA LYS A 404 18.69 -1.16 9.63
C LYS A 404 19.84 -1.56 8.70
N THR A 405 19.57 -1.66 7.40
CA THR A 405 20.63 -1.83 6.39
C THR A 405 21.57 -0.62 6.40
N ARG A 406 21.04 0.60 6.39
CA ARG A 406 21.84 1.84 6.44
C ARG A 406 22.76 1.85 7.67
N GLU A 407 22.21 1.56 8.85
CA GLU A 407 22.99 1.46 10.10
C GLU A 407 24.11 0.43 9.98
N SER A 408 23.81 -0.76 9.44
CA SER A 408 24.81 -1.81 9.26
C SER A 408 25.91 -1.42 8.26
N LEU A 409 25.56 -0.71 7.17
CA LEU A 409 26.52 -0.23 6.19
C LEU A 409 27.42 0.89 6.75
N LEU A 410 26.87 1.77 7.59
CA LEU A 410 27.65 2.78 8.30
C LEU A 410 28.64 2.14 9.28
N ASP A 411 28.24 1.06 9.96
CA ASP A 411 29.15 0.28 10.81
C ASP A 411 30.28 -0.35 9.98
N VAL A 412 30.02 -0.86 8.77
CA VAL A 412 31.07 -1.35 7.85
C VAL A 412 32.05 -0.22 7.47
N LEU A 413 31.55 0.97 7.11
CA LEU A 413 32.42 2.12 6.78
C LEU A 413 33.27 2.54 7.98
N SER A 414 32.67 2.62 9.17
CA SER A 414 33.39 2.92 10.41
C SER A 414 34.44 1.85 10.73
N GLY A 415 34.14 0.57 10.48
CA GLY A 415 35.08 -0.53 10.64
C GLY A 415 36.28 -0.42 9.69
N LEU A 416 36.03 -0.01 8.44
CA LEU A 416 37.09 0.24 7.45
C LEU A 416 37.97 1.44 7.84
N ASP A 417 37.39 2.52 8.38
CA ASP A 417 38.13 3.70 8.84
C ASP A 417 38.99 3.40 10.08
N GLN A 418 38.53 2.50 10.94
CA GLN A 418 39.21 2.08 12.17
C GLN A 418 40.14 0.87 11.97
N GLU A 419 40.28 0.38 10.73
CA GLU A 419 41.10 -0.79 10.38
C GLU A 419 40.79 -2.04 11.22
N VAL A 420 39.51 -2.27 11.55
CA VAL A 420 39.09 -3.44 12.35
C VAL A 420 39.38 -4.75 11.62
N THR A 421 39.47 -5.86 12.36
CA THR A 421 39.72 -7.17 11.77
C THR A 421 38.56 -7.63 10.87
N ASN A 422 38.90 -8.42 9.87
CA ASN A 422 37.97 -8.92 8.86
C ASN A 422 36.79 -9.72 9.46
N ASP A 423 36.95 -10.33 10.64
CA ASP A 423 35.87 -11.01 11.36
C ASP A 423 34.69 -10.07 11.69
N PHE A 424 35.00 -8.86 12.19
CA PHE A 424 33.98 -7.88 12.55
C PHE A 424 33.33 -7.29 11.29
N LEU A 425 34.12 -6.98 10.26
CA LEU A 425 33.60 -6.53 8.96
C LEU A 425 32.64 -7.56 8.35
N ALA A 426 33.01 -8.84 8.36
CA ALA A 426 32.16 -9.93 7.84
C ALA A 426 30.85 -10.05 8.63
N MET A 427 30.85 -9.77 9.94
CA MET A 427 29.63 -9.77 10.75
C MET A 427 28.68 -8.62 10.36
N ASP A 428 29.20 -7.41 10.18
CA ASP A 428 28.41 -6.23 9.80
C ASP A 428 27.86 -6.35 8.37
N ILE A 429 28.66 -6.91 7.44
CA ILE A 429 28.22 -7.23 6.07
C ILE A 429 27.09 -8.26 6.09
N ARG A 430 27.20 -9.34 6.89
CA ARG A 430 26.13 -10.33 7.04
C ARG A 430 24.84 -9.71 7.61
N ARG A 431 24.96 -8.77 8.54
CA ARG A 431 23.81 -8.05 9.09
C ARG A 431 23.14 -7.16 8.05
N ALA A 432 23.92 -6.45 7.23
CA ALA A 432 23.39 -5.67 6.10
C ALA A 432 22.67 -6.58 5.07
N LEU A 433 23.27 -7.72 4.73
CA LEU A 433 22.68 -8.73 3.84
C LEU A 433 21.39 -9.33 4.41
N HIS A 434 21.33 -9.56 5.72
CA HIS A 434 20.11 -10.04 6.38
C HIS A 434 18.95 -9.06 6.18
N TYR A 435 19.13 -7.80 6.55
CA TYR A 435 18.06 -6.79 6.45
C TYR A 435 17.68 -6.45 5.01
N LEU A 436 18.63 -6.47 4.06
CA LEU A 436 18.30 -6.37 2.64
C LEU A 436 17.46 -7.57 2.16
N GLY A 437 17.70 -8.76 2.72
CA GLY A 437 17.01 -10.00 2.35
C GLY A 437 15.59 -10.08 2.90
N ASP A 438 15.31 -9.41 4.01
CA ASP A 438 13.96 -9.29 4.57
C ASP A 438 13.02 -8.59 3.57
N ILE A 439 13.52 -7.63 2.80
CA ILE A 439 12.73 -6.85 1.82
C ILE A 439 12.20 -7.75 0.70
N THR A 440 13.10 -8.48 0.03
CA THR A 440 12.79 -9.37 -1.10
C THR A 440 12.22 -10.72 -0.67
N GLY A 441 12.31 -11.05 0.61
CA GLY A 441 11.78 -12.27 1.18
C GLY A 441 12.72 -13.47 1.10
N GLU A 442 13.99 -13.25 0.74
CA GLU A 442 15.03 -14.30 0.74
C GLU A 442 15.36 -14.79 2.15
N VAL A 443 15.18 -13.93 3.16
CA VAL A 443 15.25 -14.30 4.57
C VAL A 443 13.90 -13.99 5.20
N THR A 444 13.07 -15.00 5.41
CA THR A 444 11.72 -14.81 5.97
C THR A 444 11.36 -15.88 6.98
N THR A 445 10.52 -15.51 7.94
CA THR A 445 9.89 -16.43 8.87
C THR A 445 8.46 -16.72 8.44
N ASP A 446 7.97 -17.93 8.75
CA ASP A 446 6.58 -18.34 8.45
C ASP A 446 5.55 -17.36 9.04
N ASP A 447 5.82 -16.76 10.19
CA ASP A 447 4.91 -15.83 10.85
C ASP A 447 4.86 -14.45 10.17
N LEU A 448 5.98 -13.98 9.61
CA LEU A 448 6.01 -12.76 8.83
C LEU A 448 5.24 -12.92 7.52
N LEU A 449 5.43 -14.04 6.82
CA LEU A 449 4.65 -14.37 5.62
C LEU A 449 3.15 -14.45 5.95
N ALA A 450 2.79 -15.12 7.04
CA ALA A 450 1.40 -15.24 7.46
C ALA A 450 0.76 -13.87 7.74
N ASN A 451 1.47 -12.94 8.41
CA ASN A 451 0.97 -11.60 8.67
C ASN A 451 0.74 -10.80 7.37
N ILE A 452 1.67 -10.87 6.42
CA ILE A 452 1.55 -10.16 5.12
C ILE A 452 0.34 -10.69 4.33
N PHE A 453 0.28 -12.00 4.09
CA PHE A 453 -0.78 -12.60 3.27
C PHE A 453 -2.15 -12.60 3.96
N SER A 454 -2.21 -12.51 5.29
CA SER A 454 -3.48 -12.37 6.01
C SER A 454 -4.25 -11.09 5.66
N LYS A 455 -3.56 -10.06 5.14
CA LYS A 455 -4.16 -8.78 4.73
C LYS A 455 -4.70 -8.79 3.29
N PHE A 456 -4.48 -9.87 2.55
CA PHE A 456 -4.97 -10.02 1.19
C PHE A 456 -6.41 -10.54 1.17
N CYS A 457 -7.11 -10.32 0.06
CA CYS A 457 -8.43 -10.90 -0.17
C CYS A 457 -8.36 -12.42 -0.31
N ILE A 458 -9.46 -13.11 -0.01
CA ILE A 458 -9.61 -14.53 -0.37
C ILE A 458 -9.79 -14.61 -1.91
N GLY A 459 -8.97 -15.42 -2.59
CA GLY A 459 -9.00 -15.57 -4.06
C GLY A 459 -7.81 -14.95 -4.81
N LYS A 460 -6.97 -14.18 -4.11
CA LYS A 460 -5.66 -13.74 -4.58
C LYS A 460 -4.66 -13.79 -3.44
#